data_AF-A0A954PRR9-F1
#
_entry.id   AF-A0A954PRR9-F1
#
_cell.length_a   1.000
_cell.length_b   1.000
_cell.length_c   1.000
_cell.angle_alpha   90.00
_cell.angle_beta   90.00
_cell.angle_gamma   90.00
#
_symmetry.space_group_name_H-M   'P 1'
#
loop_
_entity.id
_entity.type
_entity.pdbx_description
1 polymer ?
#
loop_
_entity_poly.entity_id
_entity_poly.type
_entity_poly.pdbx_seq_one_letter_code
_entity_poly.pdbx_strand_id
1 'polypeptide(L)'
;MIVDIRKDVPDFLAYIRKRVAEQVAASKKLKRPKPVTRIDFGFEFGQGNELWLVFDTRPDAEPDGEWTLKLDKVKALKRPKWPIWEELPDGEVVFFIDLNGEKVNVMKSPDKKICKIVGEAMKHAMMEAREAGLFKRLPKAERCEMGVENMEGFYGWPKYKDRGKEDLV
;
A
#
# COMPACT_ATOMS: atom_id res chain seq x y z
N MET A 1 -5.06 -1.69 -23.83
CA MET A 1 -5.19 -2.59 -22.64
C MET A 1 -6.25 -2.08 -21.63
N ILE A 2 -6.86 -2.94 -20.79
CA ILE A 2 -7.74 -2.53 -19.66
C ILE A 2 -7.35 -3.27 -18.37
N VAL A 3 -7.16 -2.52 -17.28
CA VAL A 3 -6.98 -3.04 -15.91
C VAL A 3 -8.21 -2.67 -15.07
N ASP A 4 -8.74 -3.59 -14.27
CA ASP A 4 -9.88 -3.33 -13.38
C ASP A 4 -9.44 -3.43 -11.92
N ILE A 5 -9.21 -2.28 -11.27
CA ILE A 5 -8.59 -2.24 -9.94
C ILE A 5 -9.46 -2.89 -8.87
N ARG A 6 -10.78 -2.96 -9.09
CA ARG A 6 -11.73 -3.58 -8.16
C ARG A 6 -11.44 -5.07 -8.00
N LYS A 7 -10.92 -5.71 -9.06
CA LYS A 7 -10.53 -7.12 -9.03
C LYS A 7 -9.25 -7.37 -8.22
N ASP A 8 -8.44 -6.33 -7.98
CA ASP A 8 -7.21 -6.42 -7.20
C ASP A 8 -7.44 -6.19 -5.69
N VAL A 9 -8.57 -5.57 -5.29
CA VAL A 9 -8.88 -5.29 -3.88
C VAL A 9 -8.92 -6.55 -3.00
N PRO A 10 -9.58 -7.66 -3.40
CA PRO A 10 -9.54 -8.90 -2.62
C PRO A 10 -8.12 -9.41 -2.37
N ASP A 11 -7.24 -9.27 -3.37
CA ASP A 11 -5.83 -9.66 -3.24
C ASP A 11 -5.06 -8.73 -2.30
N PHE A 12 -5.35 -7.42 -2.32
CA PHE A 12 -4.78 -6.46 -1.35
C PHE A 12 -5.17 -6.84 0.08
N LEU A 13 -6.44 -7.14 0.32
CA LEU A 13 -6.94 -7.59 1.63
C LEU A 13 -6.30 -8.90 2.08
N ALA A 14 -6.20 -9.87 1.18
CA ALA A 14 -5.55 -11.15 1.45
C ALA A 14 -4.06 -10.95 1.80
N TYR A 15 -3.38 -10.07 1.08
CA TYR A 15 -1.99 -9.70 1.35
C TYR A 15 -1.84 -9.00 2.70
N ILE A 16 -2.69 -8.03 3.03
CA ILE A 16 -2.70 -7.37 4.35
C ILE A 16 -2.88 -8.39 5.46
N ARG A 17 -3.89 -9.26 5.36
CA ARG A 17 -4.15 -10.32 6.34
C ARG A 17 -2.94 -11.22 6.55
N LYS A 18 -2.29 -11.64 5.46
CA LYS A 18 -1.10 -12.48 5.51
C LYS A 18 0.06 -11.76 6.21
N ARG A 19 0.36 -10.53 5.80
CA ARG A 19 1.47 -9.73 6.35
C ARG A 19 1.28 -9.42 7.83
N VAL A 20 0.05 -9.11 8.25
CA VAL A 20 -0.30 -8.95 9.66
C VAL A 20 -0.05 -10.25 10.44
N ALA A 21 -0.50 -11.40 9.92
CA ALA A 21 -0.27 -12.68 10.59
C ALA A 21 1.23 -13.02 10.73
N GLU A 22 2.02 -12.75 9.69
CA GLU A 22 3.48 -12.91 9.71
C GLU A 22 4.13 -11.99 10.76
N GLN A 23 3.73 -10.73 10.84
CA GLN A 23 4.25 -9.78 11.83
C GLN A 23 3.90 -10.18 13.26
N VAL A 24 2.67 -10.64 13.50
CA VAL A 24 2.24 -11.16 14.81
C VAL A 24 3.06 -12.40 15.19
N ALA A 25 3.25 -13.33 14.26
CA ALA A 25 4.04 -14.53 14.50
C ALA A 25 5.52 -14.22 14.78
N ALA A 26 6.11 -13.28 14.04
CA ALA A 26 7.48 -12.82 14.27
C ALA A 26 7.63 -12.15 15.63
N SER A 27 6.68 -11.28 16.00
CA SER A 27 6.69 -10.58 17.29
C SER A 27 6.63 -11.54 18.48
N LYS A 28 5.85 -12.62 18.39
CA LYS A 28 5.75 -13.65 19.45
C LYS A 28 7.06 -14.41 19.70
N LYS A 29 7.98 -14.44 18.74
CA LYS A 29 9.29 -15.10 18.88
C LYS A 29 10.30 -14.23 19.65
N LEU A 30 10.01 -12.95 19.83
CA LEU A 30 10.90 -12.00 20.51
C LEU A 30 10.58 -11.96 22.01
N LYS A 31 11.63 -11.93 22.85
CA LYS A 31 11.46 -11.73 24.30
C LYS A 31 10.82 -10.39 24.65
N ARG A 32 11.09 -9.36 23.84
CA ARG A 32 10.57 -8.00 23.96
C ARG A 32 10.26 -7.47 22.55
N PRO A 33 9.07 -7.75 22.00
CA PRO A 33 8.71 -7.26 20.68
C PRO A 33 8.63 -5.73 20.70
N LYS A 34 9.23 -5.08 19.69
CA LYS A 34 9.07 -3.64 19.52
C LYS A 34 7.65 -3.36 19.01
N PRO A 35 6.94 -2.39 19.60
CA PRO A 35 5.61 -2.04 19.14
C PRO A 35 5.65 -1.40 17.75
N VAL A 36 4.62 -1.64 16.95
CA VAL A 36 4.41 -1.04 15.63
C VAL A 36 3.91 0.38 15.82
N THR A 37 4.64 1.34 15.28
CA THR A 37 4.35 2.78 15.34
C THR A 37 3.71 3.29 14.05
N ARG A 38 3.96 2.61 12.93
CA ARG A 38 3.40 2.95 11.63
C ARG A 38 3.23 1.73 10.72
N ILE A 39 2.17 1.73 9.92
CA ILE A 39 1.92 0.72 8.88
C ILE A 39 1.86 1.44 7.53
N ASP A 40 2.85 1.20 6.68
CA ASP A 40 2.90 1.78 5.34
C ASP A 40 2.58 0.70 4.30
N PHE A 41 1.57 0.99 3.47
CA PHE A 41 1.28 0.23 2.27
C PHE A 41 1.83 0.99 1.07
N GLY A 42 3.08 0.68 0.73
CA GLY A 42 3.83 1.30 -0.35
C GLY A 42 3.62 0.60 -1.68
N PHE A 43 3.77 1.33 -2.78
CA PHE A 43 3.75 0.74 -4.13
C PHE A 43 4.63 1.47 -5.13
N GLU A 44 5.11 0.69 -6.09
CA GLU A 44 5.72 1.14 -7.34
C GLU A 44 4.84 0.67 -8.50
N PHE A 45 4.78 1.48 -9.55
CA PHE A 45 4.08 1.13 -10.79
C PHE A 45 4.93 1.60 -11.97
N GLY A 46 4.92 0.84 -13.05
CA GLY A 46 5.57 1.21 -14.31
C GLY A 46 6.81 0.41 -14.66
N GLN A 47 7.52 -0.15 -13.68
CA GLN A 47 8.66 -1.05 -13.89
C GLN A 47 8.39 -2.44 -13.30
N GLY A 48 8.25 -2.54 -11.98
CA GLY A 48 8.07 -3.82 -11.28
C GLY A 48 6.62 -4.16 -11.00
N ASN A 49 5.75 -3.14 -10.89
CA ASN A 49 4.35 -3.25 -10.49
C ASN A 49 4.24 -4.03 -9.17
N GLU A 50 4.93 -3.53 -8.15
CA GLU A 50 5.10 -4.18 -6.85
C GLU A 50 4.49 -3.35 -5.72
N LEU A 51 3.92 -4.05 -4.74
CA LEU A 51 3.32 -3.44 -3.54
C LEU A 51 3.89 -4.09 -2.28
N TRP A 52 4.07 -3.30 -1.22
CA TRP A 52 4.68 -3.75 0.03
C TRP A 52 3.91 -3.24 1.24
N LEU A 53 3.64 -4.13 2.19
CA LEU A 53 3.14 -3.74 3.50
C LEU A 53 4.26 -3.85 4.54
N VAL A 54 4.65 -2.70 5.06
CA VAL A 54 5.74 -2.52 6.02
C VAL A 54 5.18 -2.13 7.38
N PHE A 55 5.69 -2.77 8.43
CA PHE A 55 5.39 -2.43 9.82
C PHE A 55 6.62 -1.75 10.43
N ASP A 56 6.56 -0.43 10.58
CA ASP A 56 7.64 0.30 11.23
C ASP A 56 7.51 0.22 12.75
N THR A 57 8.66 0.07 13.40
CA THR A 57 8.81 -0.04 14.87
C THR A 57 9.80 1.00 15.41
N ARG A 58 10.28 1.93 14.56
CA ARG A 58 11.01 3.11 15.01
C ARG A 58 10.10 3.95 15.92
N PRO A 59 10.55 4.37 17.11
CA PRO A 59 9.73 5.18 18.03
C PRO A 59 9.22 6.49 17.41
N ASP A 60 9.98 7.03 16.46
CA ASP A 60 9.79 8.27 15.74
C ASP A 60 9.43 8.04 14.26
N ALA A 61 8.81 6.90 13.92
CA ALA A 61 8.44 6.58 12.53
C ALA A 61 7.48 7.65 11.93
N GLU A 62 7.85 8.14 10.75
CA GLU A 62 7.15 9.18 9.98
C GLU A 62 6.98 8.71 8.50
N PRO A 63 6.13 9.34 7.67
CA PRO A 63 6.13 9.15 6.22
C PRO A 63 7.35 9.83 5.60
N ASP A 64 8.53 9.27 5.86
CA ASP A 64 9.85 9.80 5.48
C ASP A 64 10.52 8.98 4.37
N GLY A 65 9.83 7.95 3.87
CA GLY A 65 10.34 7.03 2.87
C GLY A 65 11.33 6.00 3.40
N GLU A 66 11.71 5.99 4.69
CA GLU A 66 12.68 5.01 5.22
C GLU A 66 12.16 3.56 5.15
N TRP A 67 10.84 3.36 5.02
CA TRP A 67 10.27 2.03 4.78
C TRP A 67 10.84 1.37 3.50
N THR A 68 11.27 2.17 2.52
CA THR A 68 11.88 1.69 1.26
C THR A 68 13.24 1.01 1.48
N LEU A 69 13.96 1.36 2.55
CA LEU A 69 15.25 0.76 2.89
C LEU A 69 15.13 -0.70 3.36
N LYS A 70 13.90 -1.18 3.57
CA LYS A 70 13.61 -2.53 4.10
C LYS A 70 12.99 -3.46 3.04
N LEU A 71 12.86 -3.02 1.78
CA LEU A 71 12.13 -3.77 0.75
C LEU A 71 12.81 -5.08 0.36
N ASP A 72 14.13 -5.17 0.49
CA ASP A 72 14.90 -6.41 0.34
C ASP A 72 14.42 -7.55 1.26
N LYS A 73 13.84 -7.18 2.42
CA LYS A 73 13.35 -8.10 3.45
C LYS A 73 11.84 -8.27 3.46
N VAL A 74 11.12 -7.52 2.63
CA VAL A 74 9.65 -7.54 2.58
C VAL A 74 9.20 -8.14 1.26
N LYS A 75 8.52 -9.28 1.34
CA LYS A 75 7.98 -9.93 0.14
C LYS A 75 6.91 -9.05 -0.50
N ALA A 76 7.20 -8.59 -1.73
CA ALA A 76 6.26 -7.84 -2.55
C ALA A 76 5.02 -8.65 -2.93
N LEU A 77 3.89 -7.98 -3.06
CA LEU A 77 2.75 -8.42 -3.85
C LEU A 77 2.93 -7.92 -5.29
N LYS A 78 3.18 -8.85 -6.21
CA LYS A 78 3.43 -8.50 -7.62
C LYS A 78 2.13 -8.37 -8.42
N ARG A 79 2.15 -7.50 -9.43
CA ARG A 79 1.07 -7.31 -10.40
C ARG A 79 1.58 -7.51 -11.84
N PRO A 80 1.96 -8.76 -12.21
CA PRO A 80 2.54 -9.04 -13.52
C PRO A 80 1.58 -8.84 -14.70
N LYS A 81 0.29 -8.62 -14.42
CA LYS A 81 -0.74 -8.34 -15.44
C LYS A 81 -0.95 -6.84 -15.65
N TRP A 82 -0.35 -6.00 -14.80
CA TRP A 82 -0.36 -4.56 -15.01
C TRP A 82 0.68 -4.21 -16.08
N PRO A 83 0.43 -3.17 -16.89
CA PRO A 83 1.37 -2.74 -17.92
C PRO A 83 2.70 -2.27 -17.32
N ILE A 84 3.80 -2.56 -18.02
CA ILE A 84 5.11 -1.98 -17.80
C ILE A 84 5.27 -0.88 -18.84
N TRP A 85 5.47 0.37 -18.43
CA TRP A 85 5.35 1.52 -19.34
C TRP A 85 6.42 1.55 -20.41
N GLU A 86 7.65 1.22 -20.02
CA GLU A 86 8.80 1.18 -20.92
C GLU A 86 8.65 0.10 -22.01
N GLU A 87 7.72 -0.85 -21.83
CA GLU A 87 7.47 -1.95 -22.76
C GLU A 87 6.22 -1.74 -23.64
N LEU A 88 5.46 -0.65 -23.42
CA LEU A 88 4.26 -0.41 -24.22
C LEU A 88 4.63 0.09 -25.63
N PRO A 89 3.96 -0.41 -26.68
CA PRO A 89 4.10 0.15 -28.02
C PRO A 89 3.70 1.62 -28.08
N ASP A 90 4.36 2.38 -28.96
CA ASP A 90 4.00 3.77 -29.23
C ASP A 90 2.52 3.90 -29.60
N GLY A 91 1.82 4.82 -28.92
CA GLY A 91 0.40 5.07 -29.14
C GLY A 91 -0.55 4.05 -28.51
N GLU A 92 -0.04 3.04 -27.80
CA GLU A 92 -0.90 2.11 -27.04
C GLU A 92 -1.74 2.88 -26.02
N VAL A 93 -3.03 2.53 -25.94
CA VAL A 93 -3.95 3.15 -24.99
C VAL A 93 -4.25 2.20 -23.85
N VAL A 94 -3.90 2.62 -22.64
CA VAL A 94 -4.26 1.92 -21.41
C VAL A 94 -5.45 2.58 -20.73
N PHE A 95 -6.40 1.76 -20.29
CA PHE A 95 -7.49 2.17 -19.42
C PHE A 95 -7.41 1.47 -18.08
N PHE A 96 -7.79 2.18 -17.03
CA PHE A 96 -8.09 1.61 -15.73
C PHE A 96 -9.58 1.74 -15.47
N ILE A 97 -10.19 0.73 -14.87
CA ILE A 97 -11.50 0.85 -14.23
C ILE A 97 -11.22 1.11 -12.76
N ASP A 98 -11.67 2.27 -12.26
CA ASP A 98 -11.43 2.69 -10.88
C ASP A 98 -12.39 2.00 -9.88
N LEU A 99 -12.28 2.34 -8.59
CA LEU A 99 -13.14 1.77 -7.56
C LEU A 99 -14.63 2.04 -7.77
N ASN A 100 -14.98 3.16 -8.42
CA ASN A 100 -16.36 3.53 -8.73
C ASN A 100 -16.88 2.84 -10.01
N GLY A 101 -16.02 2.08 -10.70
CA GLY A 101 -16.34 1.45 -11.98
C GLY A 101 -16.16 2.39 -13.18
N GLU A 102 -15.58 3.58 -12.99
CA GLU A 102 -15.32 4.51 -14.08
C GLU A 102 -14.13 4.04 -14.92
N LYS A 103 -14.31 3.98 -16.25
CA LYS A 103 -13.23 3.67 -17.19
C LYS A 103 -12.43 4.93 -17.51
N VAL A 104 -11.21 5.00 -16.97
CA VAL A 104 -10.29 6.14 -17.10
C VAL A 104 -9.20 5.85 -18.12
N ASN A 105 -9.07 6.68 -19.15
CA ASN A 105 -7.87 6.69 -20.00
C ASN A 105 -6.70 7.33 -19.23
N VAL A 106 -5.66 6.54 -18.96
CA VAL A 106 -4.54 6.98 -18.13
C VAL A 106 -3.40 7.64 -18.92
N MET A 107 -3.34 7.47 -20.24
CA MET A 107 -2.19 7.86 -21.07
C MET A 107 -1.89 9.38 -21.11
N LYS A 108 -2.86 10.24 -20.76
CA LYS A 108 -2.62 11.69 -20.68
C LYS A 108 -1.74 12.11 -19.49
N SER A 109 -1.72 11.29 -18.44
CA SER A 109 -0.91 11.52 -17.23
C SER A 109 -0.86 10.21 -16.45
N PRO A 110 -0.10 9.21 -16.96
CA PRO A 110 -0.11 7.86 -16.42
C PRO A 110 0.22 7.87 -14.93
N ASP A 111 1.30 8.54 -14.54
CA ASP A 111 1.76 8.53 -13.14
C ASP A 111 0.72 9.06 -12.17
N LYS A 112 0.17 10.24 -12.43
CA LYS A 112 -0.83 10.85 -11.55
C LYS A 112 -2.12 10.04 -11.50
N LYS A 113 -2.61 9.59 -12.65
CA LYS A 113 -3.91 8.90 -12.71
C LYS A 113 -3.83 7.51 -12.11
N ILE A 114 -2.77 6.77 -12.40
CA ILE A 114 -2.60 5.39 -11.96
C ILE A 114 -2.26 5.38 -10.49
N CYS A 115 -1.32 6.21 -10.01
CA CYS A 115 -1.06 6.32 -8.58
C CYS A 115 -2.30 6.72 -7.79
N LYS A 116 -3.15 7.60 -8.33
CA LYS A 116 -4.43 7.92 -7.69
C LYS A 116 -5.36 6.71 -7.62
N ILE A 117 -5.56 5.99 -8.73
CA ILE A 117 -6.47 4.84 -8.80
C ILE A 117 -5.98 3.70 -7.89
N VAL A 118 -4.70 3.35 -7.99
CA VAL A 118 -4.06 2.29 -7.20
C VAL A 118 -4.00 2.69 -5.73
N GLY A 119 -3.57 3.91 -5.42
CA GLY A 119 -3.47 4.41 -4.05
C GLY A 119 -4.82 4.46 -3.33
N GLU A 120 -5.89 4.88 -4.01
CA GLU A 120 -7.24 4.86 -3.41
C GLU A 120 -7.74 3.42 -3.20
N ALA A 121 -7.43 2.48 -4.10
CA ALA A 121 -7.77 1.06 -3.93
C ALA A 121 -7.02 0.41 -2.75
N MET A 122 -5.73 0.71 -2.59
CA MET A 122 -4.94 0.25 -1.45
C MET A 122 -5.42 0.86 -0.14
N LYS A 123 -5.72 2.16 -0.13
CA LYS A 123 -6.31 2.85 1.02
C LYS A 123 -7.64 2.22 1.41
N HIS A 124 -8.52 1.99 0.44
CA HIS A 124 -9.79 1.29 0.68
C HIS A 124 -9.57 -0.08 1.34
N ALA A 125 -8.63 -0.89 0.84
CA ALA A 125 -8.28 -2.16 1.45
C ALA A 125 -7.72 -2.02 2.88
N MET A 126 -6.90 -1.00 3.17
CA MET A 126 -6.39 -0.71 4.52
C MET A 126 -7.54 -0.36 5.48
N MET A 127 -8.50 0.44 5.03
CA MET A 127 -9.65 0.84 5.83
C MET A 127 -10.56 -0.35 6.13
N GLU A 128 -10.88 -1.18 5.13
CA GLU A 128 -11.65 -2.41 5.35
C GLU A 128 -10.91 -3.38 6.30
N ALA A 129 -9.59 -3.52 6.16
CA ALA A 129 -8.78 -4.33 7.07
C ALA A 129 -8.84 -3.82 8.52
N ARG A 130 -8.86 -2.49 8.72
CA ARG A 130 -9.04 -1.86 10.04
C ARG A 130 -10.42 -2.17 10.61
N GLU A 131 -11.48 -1.95 9.84
CA GLU A 131 -12.87 -2.19 10.26
C GLU A 131 -13.11 -3.66 10.60
N ALA A 132 -12.53 -4.58 9.84
CA ALA A 132 -12.52 -6.02 10.13
C ALA A 132 -11.66 -6.41 11.35
N GLY A 133 -10.99 -5.45 11.99
CA GLY A 133 -10.18 -5.66 13.18
C GLY A 133 -8.87 -6.43 12.94
N LEU A 134 -8.38 -6.51 11.70
CA LEU A 134 -7.18 -7.29 11.38
C LEU A 134 -5.96 -6.80 12.16
N PHE A 135 -5.83 -5.49 12.34
CA PHE A 135 -4.70 -4.87 13.06
C PHE A 135 -4.80 -4.94 14.59
N LYS A 136 -5.92 -5.43 15.16
CA LYS A 136 -6.09 -5.53 16.63
C LYS A 136 -5.03 -6.41 17.29
N ARG A 137 -4.56 -7.43 16.57
CA ARG A 137 -3.59 -8.42 17.05
C ARG A 137 -2.13 -7.95 17.03
N LEU A 138 -1.84 -6.83 16.37
CA LEU A 138 -0.49 -6.29 16.32
C LEU A 138 -0.10 -5.72 17.70
N PRO A 139 1.16 -5.91 18.15
CA PRO A 139 1.69 -5.14 19.26
C PRO A 139 1.88 -3.70 18.77
N LYS A 140 0.93 -2.81 19.09
CA LYS A 140 0.92 -1.42 18.62
C LYS A 140 1.51 -0.51 19.69
N ALA A 141 2.17 0.56 19.26
CA ALA A 141 2.49 1.68 20.14
C ALA A 141 1.24 2.52 20.36
N GLU A 142 1.24 3.42 21.34
CA GLU A 142 0.13 4.35 21.59
C GLU A 142 -0.20 5.19 20.35
N ARG A 143 0.84 5.59 19.60
CA ARG A 143 0.71 6.12 18.25
C ARG A 143 0.94 4.99 17.25
N CYS A 144 -0.08 4.60 16.50
CA CYS A 144 0.03 3.60 15.44
C CYS A 144 -0.71 4.08 14.19
N GLU A 145 0.01 4.80 13.33
CA GLU A 145 -0.55 5.40 12.13
C GLU A 145 -0.62 4.42 10.96
N MET A 146 -1.52 4.67 10.01
CA MET A 146 -1.55 4.00 8.72
C MET A 146 -1.24 4.97 7.58
N GLY A 147 -0.59 4.46 6.54
CA GLY A 147 -0.31 5.23 5.33
C GLY A 147 -0.37 4.40 4.06
N VAL A 148 -0.63 5.07 2.95
CA VAL A 148 -0.48 4.55 1.60
C VAL A 148 0.35 5.56 0.81
N GLU A 149 1.39 5.08 0.16
CA GLU A 149 2.34 5.96 -0.53
C GLU A 149 2.85 5.31 -1.82
N ASN A 150 2.96 6.12 -2.87
CA ASN A 150 3.72 5.75 -4.05
C ASN A 150 5.20 6.13 -3.86
N MET A 151 6.12 5.24 -4.24
CA MET A 151 7.57 5.47 -4.05
C MET A 151 8.11 6.76 -4.67
N GLU A 152 7.47 7.27 -5.72
CA GLU A 152 7.89 8.50 -6.42
C GLU A 152 7.10 9.74 -5.98
N GLY A 153 6.23 9.61 -4.97
CA GLY A 153 5.49 10.74 -4.39
C GLY A 153 4.27 11.20 -5.19
N PHE A 154 3.82 10.46 -6.21
CA PHE A 154 2.61 10.81 -6.97
C PHE A 154 1.31 10.57 -6.20
N TYR A 155 1.37 9.83 -5.09
CA TYR A 155 0.24 9.59 -4.18
C TYR A 155 0.72 9.44 -2.75
N GLY A 156 -0.04 10.02 -1.81
CA GLY A 156 0.18 9.90 -0.38
C GLY A 156 -1.12 10.06 0.39
N TRP A 157 -1.39 9.13 1.31
CA TRP A 157 -2.50 9.18 2.25
C TRP A 157 -2.06 8.71 3.64
N PRO A 158 -2.56 9.34 4.74
CA PRO A 158 -3.27 10.62 4.75
C PRO A 158 -2.37 11.76 4.27
N LYS A 159 -2.95 12.94 3.99
CA LYS A 159 -2.13 14.14 3.83
C LYS A 159 -1.36 14.37 5.12
N TYR A 160 -0.12 14.87 5.03
CA TYR A 160 0.77 15.02 6.19
C TYR A 160 0.10 15.75 7.38
N LYS A 161 -0.59 16.87 7.11
CA LYS A 161 -1.33 17.65 8.12
C LYS A 161 -2.55 16.95 8.73
N ASP A 162 -3.00 15.87 8.12
CA ASP A 162 -4.19 15.11 8.51
C ASP A 162 -3.82 13.78 9.20
N ARG A 163 -2.53 13.56 9.50
CA ARG A 163 -2.05 12.41 10.27
C ARG A 163 -2.61 12.38 11.69
N GLY A 164 -2.58 11.21 12.33
CA GLY A 164 -3.17 11.00 13.65
C GLY A 164 -4.69 10.75 13.64
N LYS A 165 -5.39 11.24 12.61
CA LYS A 165 -6.86 11.15 12.53
C LYS A 165 -7.38 9.73 12.30
N GLU A 166 -6.54 8.84 11.78
CA GLU A 166 -6.91 7.49 11.35
C GLU A 166 -6.18 6.41 12.17
N ASP A 167 -5.66 6.79 13.33
CA ASP A 167 -4.84 5.94 14.20
C ASP A 167 -5.60 4.69 14.67
N LEU A 168 -4.82 3.64 14.94
CA LEU A 168 -5.34 2.31 15.27
C LEU A 168 -5.54 2.06 16.77
N VAL A 169 -5.39 3.09 17.61
CA VAL A 169 -5.47 3.03 19.08
C VAL A 169 -6.49 4.04 19.60
#